data_AF-R7Z4G2-F1
#
_entry.id   AF-R7Z4G2-F1
#
_cell.length_a   1.000
_cell.length_b   1.000
_cell.length_c   1.000
_cell.angle_alpha   90.00
_cell.angle_beta   90.00
_cell.angle_gamma   90.00
#
_symmetry.space_group_name_H-M   'P 1'
#
loop_
_entity.id
_entity.type
_entity.pdbx_description
1 polymer ?
#
loop_
_entity_poly.entity_id
_entity_poly.type
_entity_poly.pdbx_seq_one_letter_code
_entity_poly.pdbx_strand_id
1 'polypeptide(L)'
;MGLQSFLLTASLALLANASPISLAPRAVSCPGANNSLFTVPATGTSYRVQCSTDYYGNDMPGNPVWVGSLDACITACDSKQGCKAVAWVSKDGGCYLKSAAGTASANGNVWAAKFNAAGTPKATSPSAPTPTTVAAPGSGKRGLAYNDASLTSITSGTKSKLTWAYNWFSAPGAGQNKALTFIPMLWSDRADHTTPWAANANAAIAAGANTLLAFNEPDQCGGGGSCMPMANAVAAYKKHMQPFAGKAKLGAPAVTNGGGTMGLNWLKTFITQCTGCTIDVIPIHWYDSATNVAYFKNHIQEAYKAGGNRPLWITEFGASGTEAQKIEFLKQVMPWLDSLSYVQRYSYFMDSKGILVNSNGAGMTPLGQVFDSY
;
A
#
# COMPACT_ATOMS: atom_id res chain seq x y z
N MET A 1 57.37 41.79 -31.61
CA MET A 1 57.72 40.53 -30.91
C MET A 1 57.01 40.60 -29.57
N GLY A 2 55.77 40.15 -29.45
CA GLY A 2 55.38 38.74 -29.46
C GLY A 2 55.46 38.22 -28.03
N LEU A 3 54.31 38.09 -27.35
CA LEU A 3 54.01 36.95 -26.47
C LEU A 3 52.53 36.97 -26.04
N GLN A 4 51.90 35.82 -26.22
CA GLN A 4 50.54 35.46 -25.79
C GLN A 4 50.49 35.28 -24.26
N SER A 5 49.30 35.42 -23.64
CA SER A 5 48.46 34.25 -23.27
C SER A 5 47.66 34.39 -21.96
N PHE A 6 46.44 33.84 -22.02
CA PHE A 6 45.50 33.38 -20.97
C PHE A 6 44.85 34.37 -19.99
N LEU A 7 43.62 34.77 -20.34
CA LEU A 7 42.55 35.16 -19.39
C LEU A 7 41.80 33.89 -18.94
N LEU A 8 41.84 33.59 -17.65
CA LEU A 8 40.96 32.60 -17.01
C LEU A 8 39.70 33.33 -16.50
N THR A 9 38.54 33.05 -17.07
CA THR A 9 37.25 33.49 -16.54
C THR A 9 36.73 32.47 -15.52
N ALA A 10 36.63 32.87 -14.26
CA ALA A 10 35.93 32.10 -13.23
C ALA A 10 34.45 32.51 -13.20
N SER A 11 33.56 31.63 -13.66
CA SER A 11 32.11 31.75 -13.45
C SER A 11 31.72 30.98 -12.19
N LEU A 12 31.34 31.69 -11.12
CA LEU A 12 30.64 31.10 -9.98
C LEU A 12 29.15 30.93 -10.36
N ALA A 13 28.73 29.68 -10.55
CA ALA A 13 27.32 29.32 -10.68
C ALA A 13 26.66 29.27 -9.30
N LEU A 14 25.60 30.06 -9.10
CA LEU A 14 24.66 29.85 -7.99
C LEU A 14 23.89 28.56 -8.24
N LEU A 15 24.03 27.58 -7.34
CA LEU A 15 23.16 26.40 -7.30
C LEU A 15 21.86 26.76 -6.58
N ALA A 16 20.81 27.03 -7.36
CA ALA A 16 19.44 27.05 -6.86
C ALA A 16 18.95 25.61 -6.66
N ASN A 17 18.67 25.24 -5.41
CA ASN A 17 18.12 23.94 -5.04
C ASN A 17 16.59 23.96 -5.29
N ALA A 18 16.15 23.49 -6.45
CA ALA A 18 14.73 23.34 -6.77
C ALA A 18 14.28 21.89 -6.49
N SER A 19 13.45 21.71 -5.47
CA SER A 19 12.76 20.45 -5.18
C SER A 19 11.75 20.10 -6.30
N PRO A 20 11.61 18.83 -6.71
CA PRO A 20 10.64 18.45 -7.72
C PRO A 20 9.22 18.49 -7.15
N ILE A 21 8.36 19.27 -7.80
CA ILE A 21 6.92 19.37 -7.53
C ILE A 21 6.26 18.08 -8.04
N SER A 22 5.69 17.27 -7.14
CA SER A 22 4.87 16.11 -7.50
C SER A 22 3.48 16.58 -7.93
N LEU A 23 3.19 16.57 -9.23
CA LEU A 23 1.89 16.89 -9.81
C LEU A 23 0.89 15.76 -9.56
N ALA A 24 -0.25 16.07 -8.92
CA ALA A 24 -1.43 15.21 -8.95
C ALA A 24 -1.91 15.02 -10.41
N PRO A 25 -2.49 13.86 -10.79
CA PRO A 25 -3.04 13.69 -12.13
C PRO A 25 -4.17 14.69 -12.35
N ARG A 26 -3.99 15.59 -13.32
CA ARG A 26 -4.98 16.61 -13.68
C ARG A 26 -6.23 15.93 -14.23
N ALA A 27 -7.40 16.30 -13.70
CA ALA A 27 -8.68 15.97 -14.33
C ALA A 27 -8.70 16.48 -15.78
N VAL A 28 -9.23 15.67 -16.71
CA VAL A 28 -9.28 16.03 -18.12
C VAL A 28 -10.40 17.04 -18.32
N SER A 29 -10.04 18.31 -18.52
CA SER A 29 -10.99 19.39 -18.75
C SER A 29 -10.80 20.01 -20.14
N CYS A 30 -11.79 19.83 -21.01
CA CYS A 30 -11.82 20.45 -22.34
C CYS A 30 -12.40 21.88 -22.28
N PRO A 31 -11.94 22.80 -23.14
CA PRO A 31 -10.99 22.60 -24.25
C PRO A 31 -9.51 22.57 -23.83
N GLY A 32 -9.17 22.91 -22.58
CA GLY A 32 -7.78 23.08 -22.12
C GLY A 32 -6.91 21.82 -22.21
N ALA A 33 -7.52 20.63 -22.21
CA ALA A 33 -6.84 19.36 -22.36
C ALA A 33 -6.70 18.90 -23.83
N ASN A 34 -7.10 19.70 -24.83
CA ASN A 34 -7.07 19.25 -26.22
C ASN A 34 -5.65 18.88 -26.67
N ASN A 35 -5.51 17.73 -27.32
CA ASN A 35 -4.25 17.14 -27.76
C ASN A 35 -3.24 16.79 -26.64
N SER A 36 -3.63 16.93 -25.37
CA SER A 36 -2.82 16.47 -24.24
C SER A 36 -2.84 14.95 -24.11
N LEU A 37 -1.86 14.39 -23.40
CA LEU A 37 -1.85 12.99 -23.00
C LEU A 37 -2.47 12.87 -21.61
N PHE A 38 -3.45 11.99 -21.48
CA PHE A 38 -3.94 11.50 -20.22
C PHE A 38 -3.40 10.08 -20.03
N THR A 39 -2.59 9.88 -19.01
CA THR A 39 -2.07 8.56 -18.64
C THR A 39 -2.95 7.99 -17.54
N VAL A 40 -3.59 6.86 -17.83
CA VAL A 40 -4.40 6.13 -16.84
C VAL A 40 -3.46 5.73 -15.70
N PRO A 41 -3.65 6.26 -14.48
CA PRO A 41 -2.68 6.02 -13.41
C PRO A 41 -2.55 4.53 -13.03
N ALA A 42 -3.61 3.75 -13.26
CA ALA A 42 -3.66 2.33 -12.91
C ALA A 42 -2.81 1.44 -13.82
N THR A 43 -2.71 1.76 -15.11
CA THR A 43 -2.04 0.90 -16.11
C THR A 43 -0.83 1.55 -16.75
N GLY A 44 -0.66 2.88 -16.59
CA GLY A 44 0.32 3.66 -17.32
C GLY A 44 -0.03 3.83 -18.80
N THR A 45 -1.20 3.35 -19.25
CA THR A 45 -1.63 3.53 -20.62
C THR A 45 -1.94 5.00 -20.89
N SER A 46 -1.27 5.57 -21.89
CA SER A 46 -1.56 6.93 -22.32
C SER A 46 -2.62 6.96 -23.42
N TYR A 47 -3.57 7.87 -23.26
CA TYR A 47 -4.56 8.24 -24.26
C TYR A 47 -4.37 9.70 -24.64
N ARG A 48 -4.48 10.02 -25.94
CA ARG A 48 -4.48 11.38 -26.44
C ARG A 48 -5.90 11.94 -26.43
N VAL A 49 -6.11 13.00 -25.66
CA VAL A 49 -7.40 13.71 -25.53
C VAL A 49 -7.66 14.51 -26.80
N GLN A 50 -8.89 14.48 -27.30
CA GLN A 50 -9.38 15.21 -28.48
C GLN A 50 -10.70 15.88 -28.10
N CYS A 51 -10.64 17.18 -27.80
CA CYS A 51 -11.82 17.94 -27.43
C CYS A 51 -12.69 18.23 -28.66
N SER A 52 -14.00 18.38 -28.44
CA SER A 52 -15.00 18.68 -29.48
C SER A 52 -14.94 17.76 -30.71
N THR A 53 -14.60 16.49 -30.50
CA THR A 53 -14.37 15.50 -31.54
C THR A 53 -15.13 14.23 -31.21
N ASP A 54 -15.93 13.76 -32.15
CA ASP A 54 -16.53 12.43 -32.15
C ASP A 54 -15.79 11.52 -33.14
N TYR A 55 -15.70 10.24 -32.83
CA TYR A 55 -15.14 9.21 -33.72
C TYR A 55 -16.25 8.25 -34.10
N TYR A 56 -16.72 8.29 -35.35
CA TYR A 56 -17.86 7.45 -35.76
C TYR A 56 -17.49 5.96 -35.82
N GLY A 57 -18.39 5.11 -35.30
CA GLY A 57 -18.32 3.65 -35.38
C GLY A 57 -17.32 3.00 -34.41
N ASN A 58 -17.13 1.68 -34.59
CA ASN A 58 -16.30 0.81 -33.74
C ASN A 58 -16.77 0.69 -32.28
N ASP A 59 -18.05 0.96 -32.01
CA ASP A 59 -18.63 0.85 -30.67
C ASP A 59 -18.60 -0.58 -30.16
N MET A 60 -18.20 -0.73 -28.90
CA MET A 60 -18.13 -2.02 -28.23
C MET A 60 -19.51 -2.42 -27.65
N PRO A 61 -19.78 -3.73 -27.50
CA PRO A 61 -21.00 -4.20 -26.85
C PRO A 61 -21.18 -3.62 -25.44
N GLY A 62 -22.40 -3.22 -25.12
CA GLY A 62 -22.76 -2.65 -23.81
C GLY A 62 -22.56 -1.13 -23.68
N ASN A 63 -22.45 -0.41 -24.79
CA ASN A 63 -22.47 1.06 -24.81
C ASN A 63 -23.91 1.63 -24.75
N PRO A 64 -24.09 2.86 -24.22
CA PRO A 64 -23.10 3.64 -23.49
C PRO A 64 -22.91 3.15 -22.06
N VAL A 65 -21.69 3.31 -21.53
CA VAL A 65 -21.41 3.27 -20.10
C VAL A 65 -21.65 4.67 -19.53
N TRP A 66 -22.28 4.80 -18.37
CA TRP A 66 -22.60 6.11 -17.80
C TRP A 66 -21.54 6.52 -16.78
N VAL A 67 -20.82 7.63 -17.05
CA VAL A 67 -19.75 8.13 -16.19
C VAL A 67 -19.72 9.66 -16.19
N GLY A 68 -19.31 10.25 -15.06
CA GLY A 68 -19.37 11.70 -14.84
C GLY A 68 -18.27 12.53 -15.52
N SER A 69 -17.27 11.90 -16.15
CA SER A 69 -16.15 12.62 -16.77
C SER A 69 -15.46 11.84 -17.89
N LEU A 70 -14.71 12.56 -18.74
CA LEU A 70 -13.91 11.95 -19.81
C LEU A 70 -12.77 11.07 -19.24
N ASP A 71 -12.12 11.45 -18.14
CA ASP A 71 -11.08 10.61 -17.52
C ASP A 71 -11.63 9.29 -16.95
N ALA A 72 -12.84 9.32 -16.39
CA ALA A 72 -13.55 8.11 -15.99
C ALA A 72 -13.93 7.25 -17.21
N CYS A 73 -14.31 7.88 -18.32
CA CYS A 73 -14.59 7.20 -19.58
C CYS A 73 -13.34 6.52 -20.17
N ILE A 74 -12.19 7.21 -20.15
CA ILE A 74 -10.90 6.64 -20.58
C ILE A 74 -10.51 5.46 -19.69
N THR A 75 -10.71 5.58 -18.38
CA THR A 75 -10.42 4.50 -17.42
C THR A 75 -11.33 3.28 -17.65
N ALA A 76 -12.61 3.49 -17.95
CA ALA A 76 -13.53 2.43 -18.34
C ALA A 76 -13.10 1.72 -19.63
N CYS A 77 -12.56 2.46 -20.60
CA CYS A 77 -11.97 1.88 -21.81
C CYS A 77 -10.75 1.02 -21.49
N ASP A 78 -9.80 1.57 -20.74
CA ASP A 78 -8.53 0.90 -20.44
C ASP A 78 -8.72 -0.42 -19.67
N SER A 79 -9.77 -0.51 -18.84
CA SER A 79 -10.15 -1.76 -18.16
C SER A 79 -10.86 -2.79 -19.06
N LYS A 80 -11.31 -2.41 -20.26
CA LYS A 80 -12.05 -3.28 -21.18
C LYS A 80 -11.13 -3.80 -22.28
N GLN A 81 -10.91 -5.11 -22.28
CA GLN A 81 -10.06 -5.77 -23.26
C GLN A 81 -10.47 -5.38 -24.70
N GLY A 82 -9.50 -4.88 -25.46
CA GLY A 82 -9.70 -4.48 -26.86
C GLY A 82 -10.23 -3.06 -27.08
N CYS A 83 -10.54 -2.29 -26.02
CA CYS A 83 -10.91 -0.88 -26.17
C CYS A 83 -9.68 -0.02 -26.45
N LYS A 84 -9.77 0.83 -27.47
CA LYS A 84 -8.65 1.68 -27.93
C LYS A 84 -9.05 3.15 -28.11
N ALA A 85 -10.32 3.48 -28.00
CA ALA A 85 -10.80 4.86 -28.06
C ALA A 85 -12.11 5.04 -27.28
N VAL A 86 -12.43 6.28 -26.95
CA VAL A 86 -13.69 6.66 -26.31
C VAL A 86 -14.30 7.90 -26.96
N ALA A 87 -15.62 8.01 -26.88
CA ALA A 87 -16.37 9.24 -27.10
C ALA A 87 -17.28 9.46 -25.89
N TRP A 88 -17.07 10.56 -25.17
CA TRP A 88 -17.84 10.93 -23.98
C TRP A 88 -18.69 12.16 -24.28
N VAL A 89 -20.00 12.05 -24.07
CA VAL A 89 -20.95 13.13 -24.25
C VAL A 89 -20.98 13.97 -22.98
N SER A 90 -20.50 15.21 -23.07
CA SER A 90 -20.27 16.05 -21.90
C SER A 90 -21.54 16.55 -21.21
N LYS A 91 -22.68 16.49 -21.91
CA LYS A 91 -23.97 16.97 -21.42
C LYS A 91 -24.72 15.96 -20.54
N ASP A 92 -24.60 14.66 -20.83
CA ASP A 92 -25.37 13.61 -20.18
C ASP A 92 -24.51 12.49 -19.56
N GLY A 93 -23.20 12.48 -19.80
CA GLY A 93 -22.26 11.52 -19.23
C GLY A 93 -22.18 10.19 -19.98
N GLY A 94 -22.79 10.07 -21.17
CA GLY A 94 -22.71 8.86 -21.98
C GLY A 94 -21.29 8.61 -22.51
N CYS A 95 -20.66 7.52 -22.08
CA CYS A 95 -19.34 7.07 -22.51
C CYS A 95 -19.45 5.89 -23.48
N TYR A 96 -19.07 6.11 -24.73
CA TYR A 96 -19.05 5.11 -25.78
C TYR A 96 -17.64 4.57 -25.95
N LEU A 97 -17.41 3.34 -25.48
CA LEU A 97 -16.15 2.61 -25.58
C LEU A 97 -15.99 2.05 -26.99
N LYS A 98 -14.82 2.21 -27.60
CA LYS A 98 -14.59 1.83 -29.00
C LYS A 98 -13.36 0.94 -29.16
N SER A 99 -13.46 -0.07 -30.04
CA SER A 99 -12.36 -0.98 -30.34
C SER A 99 -11.24 -0.33 -31.17
N ALA A 100 -11.53 0.79 -31.84
CA ALA A 100 -10.59 1.62 -32.60
C ALA A 100 -11.12 3.06 -32.72
N ALA A 101 -10.24 4.02 -32.99
CA ALA A 101 -10.67 5.37 -33.39
C ALA A 101 -11.10 5.34 -34.86
N GLY A 102 -12.37 5.64 -35.13
CA GLY A 102 -12.92 5.74 -36.49
C GLY A 102 -12.64 7.09 -37.16
N THR A 103 -13.52 7.51 -38.08
CA THR A 103 -13.42 8.82 -38.74
C THR A 103 -13.75 9.94 -37.75
N ALA A 104 -12.88 10.93 -37.64
CA ALA A 104 -13.09 12.10 -36.79
C ALA A 104 -14.15 13.02 -37.39
N SER A 105 -15.05 13.51 -36.54
CA SER A 105 -16.04 14.55 -36.87
C SER A 105 -16.07 15.58 -35.76
N ALA A 106 -16.13 16.86 -36.14
CA ALA A 106 -16.26 17.94 -35.17
C ALA A 106 -17.64 17.90 -34.51
N ASN A 107 -17.68 17.87 -33.18
CA ASN A 107 -18.92 17.95 -32.40
C ASN A 107 -18.61 18.58 -31.04
N GLY A 108 -19.13 19.79 -30.78
CA GLY A 108 -18.86 20.54 -29.55
C GLY A 108 -19.33 19.86 -28.25
N ASN A 109 -20.24 18.89 -28.35
CA ASN A 109 -20.80 18.18 -27.19
C ASN A 109 -20.07 16.88 -26.85
N VAL A 110 -19.09 16.47 -27.66
CA VAL A 110 -18.40 15.19 -27.51
C VAL A 110 -16.91 15.42 -27.33
N TRP A 111 -16.35 14.80 -26.29
CA TRP A 111 -14.91 14.75 -26.09
C TRP A 111 -14.43 13.32 -26.23
N ALA A 112 -13.39 13.12 -27.01
CA ALA A 112 -12.84 11.81 -27.30
C ALA A 112 -11.45 11.65 -26.70
N ALA A 113 -11.00 10.40 -26.61
CA ALA A 113 -9.59 10.08 -26.45
C ALA A 113 -9.25 8.78 -27.14
N LYS A 114 -8.01 8.67 -27.64
CA LYS A 114 -7.53 7.45 -28.33
C LYS A 114 -6.21 6.98 -27.76
N PHE A 115 -6.02 5.67 -27.69
CA PHE A 115 -4.81 5.03 -27.24
C PHE A 115 -3.58 5.59 -27.98
N ASN A 116 -2.55 5.99 -27.22
CA ASN A 116 -1.34 6.59 -27.75
C ASN A 116 -0.20 5.56 -27.73
N ALA A 117 -0.02 4.86 -28.85
CA ALA A 117 1.00 3.82 -29.03
C ALA A 117 2.46 4.32 -28.96
N ALA A 118 2.69 5.64 -28.96
CA ALA A 118 4.02 6.24 -28.95
C ALA A 118 4.64 6.41 -27.53
N GLY A 119 3.95 5.97 -26.47
CA GLY A 119 4.43 6.06 -25.07
C GLY A 119 4.96 4.76 -24.46
N THR A 120 5.05 3.69 -25.24
CA THR A 120 5.51 2.36 -24.80
C THR A 120 7.00 2.21 -25.14
N PRO A 121 7.92 1.92 -24.19
CA PRO A 121 9.31 1.64 -24.55
C PRO A 121 9.40 0.38 -25.43
N LYS A 122 9.96 0.55 -26.62
CA LYS A 122 10.13 -0.49 -27.65
C LYS A 122 11.29 -1.41 -27.28
N ALA A 123 11.06 -2.72 -27.37
CA ALA A 123 12.05 -3.77 -27.14
C ALA A 123 13.21 -3.73 -28.16
N THR A 124 14.44 -3.96 -27.68
CA THR A 124 15.62 -4.32 -28.49
C THR A 124 16.28 -5.58 -27.90
N SER A 125 16.68 -6.48 -28.79
CA SER A 125 17.34 -7.77 -28.53
C SER A 125 18.82 -7.71 -29.01
N PRO A 126 19.67 -8.72 -28.80
CA PRO A 126 20.44 -8.96 -27.58
C PRO A 126 21.96 -8.72 -27.79
N SER A 127 22.69 -8.44 -26.71
CA SER A 127 24.14 -8.70 -26.65
C SER A 127 24.52 -9.15 -25.25
N ALA A 128 25.17 -10.33 -25.24
CA ALA A 128 26.04 -11.00 -24.26
C ALA A 128 25.82 -10.83 -22.73
N PRO A 129 26.01 -11.91 -21.95
CA PRO A 129 25.56 -11.98 -20.57
C PRO A 129 26.52 -11.26 -19.62
N THR A 130 25.96 -10.39 -18.79
CA THR A 130 26.57 -9.95 -17.52
C THR A 130 25.47 -9.90 -16.47
N PRO A 131 25.82 -10.13 -15.19
CA PRO A 131 25.10 -11.00 -14.28
C PRO A 131 23.73 -10.42 -13.94
N THR A 132 22.74 -11.31 -13.87
CA THR A 132 21.41 -11.09 -13.32
C THR A 132 21.44 -10.28 -12.03
N THR A 133 21.13 -8.98 -12.12
CA THR A 133 20.47 -8.28 -11.03
C THR A 133 18.98 -8.58 -11.14
N VAL A 134 18.54 -9.39 -10.18
CA VAL A 134 17.15 -9.69 -9.86
C VAL A 134 16.32 -8.40 -9.94
N ALA A 135 15.17 -8.47 -10.62
CA ALA A 135 14.18 -7.41 -10.63
C ALA A 135 13.96 -6.89 -9.20
N ALA A 136 13.91 -5.57 -9.03
CA ALA A 136 13.67 -4.98 -7.72
C ALA A 136 12.46 -5.67 -7.07
N PRO A 137 12.59 -6.19 -5.83
CA PRO A 137 11.45 -6.72 -5.12
C PRO A 137 10.36 -5.64 -5.08
N GLY A 138 9.08 -6.04 -4.98
CA GLY A 138 8.05 -5.10 -4.54
C GLY A 138 8.51 -4.35 -3.27
N SER A 139 7.79 -3.31 -2.86
CA SER A 139 8.12 -2.48 -1.67
C SER A 139 8.52 -3.30 -0.42
N GLY A 140 8.13 -4.58 -0.37
CA GLY A 140 8.51 -5.55 0.65
C GLY A 140 7.76 -5.32 1.95
N LYS A 141 6.67 -4.54 1.89
CA LYS A 141 5.91 -4.08 3.04
C LYS A 141 4.80 -5.04 3.45
N ARG A 142 4.31 -5.89 2.54
CA ARG A 142 3.15 -6.76 2.80
C ARG A 142 3.53 -7.95 3.65
N GLY A 143 2.70 -8.26 4.63
CA GLY A 143 2.85 -9.47 5.43
C GLY A 143 1.54 -10.16 5.73
N LEU A 144 1.63 -11.34 6.32
CA LEU A 144 0.50 -12.16 6.72
C LEU A 144 0.33 -12.17 8.23
N ALA A 145 -0.85 -11.76 8.68
CA ALA A 145 -1.38 -12.06 10.00
C ALA A 145 -2.04 -13.44 9.94
N TYR A 146 -1.63 -14.42 10.76
CA TYR A 146 -2.16 -15.79 10.66
C TYR A 146 -2.41 -16.42 12.04
N ASN A 147 -3.27 -17.42 12.10
CA ASN A 147 -3.42 -18.29 13.28
C ASN A 147 -2.93 -19.71 12.98
N ASP A 148 -3.35 -20.24 11.82
CA ASP A 148 -2.88 -21.53 11.32
C ASP A 148 -1.63 -21.31 10.46
N ALA A 149 -0.48 -21.68 10.99
CA ALA A 149 0.82 -21.53 10.35
C ALA A 149 0.90 -22.24 8.99
N SER A 150 0.14 -23.33 8.79
CA SER A 150 0.16 -24.09 7.53
C SER A 150 -0.46 -23.33 6.35
N LEU A 151 -1.33 -22.36 6.62
CA LEU A 151 -1.98 -21.54 5.58
C LEU A 151 -1.01 -20.55 4.92
N THR A 152 0.06 -20.17 5.61
CA THR A 152 1.07 -19.23 5.11
C THR A 152 1.83 -19.71 3.86
N SER A 153 1.70 -21.00 3.50
CA SER A 153 2.27 -21.57 2.29
C SER A 153 1.35 -21.43 1.06
N ILE A 154 0.06 -21.14 1.24
CA ILE A 154 -0.90 -20.98 0.13
C ILE A 154 -0.55 -19.71 -0.69
N THR A 155 0.07 -18.74 -0.04
CA THR A 155 0.47 -17.43 -0.55
C THR A 155 2.00 -17.39 -0.73
N SER A 156 2.52 -18.08 -1.75
CA SER A 156 3.99 -18.26 -1.91
C SER A 156 4.51 -18.38 -3.35
N GLY A 157 3.76 -17.85 -4.32
CA GLY A 157 4.18 -17.87 -5.72
C GLY A 157 5.32 -16.89 -6.03
N THR A 158 5.99 -17.05 -7.17
CA THR A 158 7.08 -16.18 -7.66
C THR A 158 6.70 -14.72 -7.89
N LYS A 159 5.40 -14.40 -7.84
CA LYS A 159 4.83 -13.05 -7.95
C LYS A 159 4.34 -12.48 -6.62
N SER A 160 4.44 -13.24 -5.53
CA SER A 160 4.01 -12.79 -4.21
C SER A 160 4.84 -11.58 -3.78
N LYS A 161 4.17 -10.58 -3.21
CA LYS A 161 4.79 -9.38 -2.61
C LYS A 161 4.93 -9.50 -1.10
N LEU A 162 4.58 -10.66 -0.53
CA LEU A 162 4.64 -10.93 0.91
C LEU A 162 6.07 -11.24 1.33
N THR A 163 6.53 -10.63 2.43
CA THR A 163 7.92 -10.79 2.91
C THR A 163 8.01 -11.15 4.39
N TRP A 164 6.93 -10.98 5.15
CA TRP A 164 6.93 -11.20 6.59
C TRP A 164 5.59 -11.76 7.07
N ALA A 165 5.58 -12.33 8.28
CA ALA A 165 4.37 -12.86 8.88
C ALA A 165 4.40 -12.70 10.41
N TYR A 166 3.23 -12.60 11.04
CA TYR A 166 3.07 -12.62 12.50
C TYR A 166 1.74 -13.30 12.87
N ASN A 167 1.60 -13.74 14.12
CA ASN A 167 0.45 -14.55 14.55
C ASN A 167 -0.06 -14.22 15.97
N TRP A 168 0.11 -12.96 16.40
CA TRP A 168 -0.25 -12.52 17.75
C TRP A 168 0.48 -13.27 18.89
N PHE A 169 1.52 -14.03 18.56
CA PHE A 169 2.28 -14.81 19.54
C PHE A 169 3.79 -14.64 19.33
N SER A 170 4.57 -15.18 20.27
CA SER A 170 6.03 -15.04 20.26
C SER A 170 6.74 -16.10 19.42
N ALA A 171 6.05 -17.19 19.06
CA ALA A 171 6.59 -18.28 18.23
C ALA A 171 5.77 -18.50 16.95
N PRO A 172 6.41 -18.91 15.83
CA PRO A 172 5.75 -19.00 14.52
C PRO A 172 4.75 -20.16 14.37
N GLY A 173 4.76 -21.14 15.27
CA GLY A 173 4.02 -22.39 15.07
C GLY A 173 4.65 -23.30 14.00
N ALA A 174 4.23 -24.56 14.02
CA ALA A 174 4.73 -25.57 13.09
C ALA A 174 4.12 -25.38 11.68
N GLY A 175 4.93 -25.50 10.64
CA GLY A 175 4.46 -25.38 9.25
C GLY A 175 4.46 -23.97 8.67
N GLN A 176 4.90 -22.95 9.43
CA GLN A 176 5.03 -21.59 8.92
C GLN A 176 6.00 -21.53 7.73
N ASN A 177 5.57 -20.85 6.67
CA ASN A 177 6.31 -20.67 5.42
C ASN A 177 7.62 -19.91 5.65
N LYS A 178 8.75 -20.62 5.51
CA LYS A 178 10.09 -20.09 5.77
C LYS A 178 10.54 -19.00 4.80
N ALA A 179 9.83 -18.76 3.70
CA ALA A 179 10.08 -17.62 2.83
C ALA A 179 9.66 -16.28 3.47
N LEU A 180 8.80 -16.31 4.49
CA LEU A 180 8.33 -15.13 5.21
C LEU A 180 9.10 -14.98 6.52
N THR A 181 9.72 -13.84 6.75
CA THR A 181 10.35 -13.53 8.05
C THR A 181 9.27 -13.45 9.12
N PHE A 182 9.33 -14.34 10.11
CA PHE A 182 8.43 -14.29 11.25
C PHE A 182 8.79 -13.13 12.19
N ILE A 183 7.79 -12.35 12.59
CA ILE A 183 7.92 -11.27 13.56
C ILE A 183 7.19 -11.65 14.84
N PRO A 184 7.89 -11.80 15.97
CA PRO A 184 7.28 -12.20 17.22
C PRO A 184 6.56 -11.02 17.88
N MET A 185 5.46 -11.32 18.57
CA MET A 185 4.71 -10.36 19.38
C MET A 185 4.68 -10.80 20.85
N LEU A 186 4.96 -9.85 21.74
CA LEU A 186 4.60 -9.97 23.15
C LEU A 186 3.18 -9.44 23.32
N TRP A 187 2.19 -10.32 23.29
CA TRP A 187 0.77 -9.93 23.20
C TRP A 187 0.27 -9.20 24.46
N SER A 188 0.69 -9.60 25.66
CA SER A 188 0.38 -8.90 26.92
C SER A 188 1.43 -9.18 28.01
N ASP A 189 1.17 -8.69 29.24
CA ASP A 189 1.93 -8.98 30.45
C ASP A 189 1.53 -10.29 31.17
N ARG A 190 0.59 -11.08 30.60
CA ARG A 190 0.22 -12.39 31.17
C ARG A 190 1.40 -13.36 31.13
N ALA A 191 1.47 -14.26 32.11
CA ALA A 191 2.58 -15.19 32.28
C ALA A 191 2.79 -16.12 31.06
N ASP A 192 1.70 -16.60 30.46
CA ASP A 192 1.74 -17.42 29.23
C ASP A 192 2.34 -16.70 28.02
N HIS A 193 2.34 -15.36 28.01
CA HIS A 193 3.01 -14.55 26.98
C HIS A 193 4.44 -14.16 27.38
N THR A 194 4.66 -13.80 28.64
CA THR A 194 5.95 -13.27 29.12
C THR A 194 6.98 -14.35 29.44
N THR A 195 6.56 -15.52 29.92
CA THR A 195 7.46 -16.65 30.22
C THR A 195 8.26 -17.13 29.01
N PRO A 196 7.65 -17.41 27.83
CA PRO A 196 8.42 -17.85 26.67
C PRO A 196 9.08 -16.69 25.91
N TRP A 197 8.70 -15.44 26.19
CA TRP A 197 9.05 -14.26 25.40
C TRP A 197 10.54 -14.14 25.12
N ALA A 198 11.38 -14.15 26.17
CA ALA A 198 12.78 -13.86 26.01
C ALA A 198 13.51 -14.90 25.13
N ALA A 199 13.19 -16.18 25.33
CA ALA A 199 13.75 -17.26 24.51
C ALA A 199 13.28 -17.15 23.05
N ASN A 200 11.98 -16.95 22.85
CA ASN A 200 11.37 -16.89 21.51
C ASN A 200 11.82 -15.65 20.73
N ALA A 201 11.91 -14.48 21.37
CA ALA A 201 12.39 -13.26 20.74
C ALA A 201 13.87 -13.39 20.28
N ASN A 202 14.74 -13.96 21.11
CA ASN A 202 16.13 -14.24 20.70
C ASN A 202 16.19 -15.23 19.53
N ALA A 203 15.38 -16.30 19.57
CA ALA A 203 15.31 -17.26 18.47
C ALA A 203 14.82 -16.62 17.16
N ALA A 204 13.81 -15.76 17.22
CA ALA A 204 13.31 -15.03 16.06
C ALA A 204 14.37 -14.05 15.50
N ILE A 205 15.09 -13.32 16.37
CA ILE A 205 16.19 -12.44 15.95
C ILE A 205 17.29 -13.25 15.24
N ALA A 206 17.68 -14.39 15.81
CA ALA A 206 18.66 -15.29 15.18
C ALA A 206 18.18 -15.83 13.83
N ALA A 207 16.85 -15.97 13.64
CA ALA A 207 16.22 -16.36 12.39
C ALA A 207 15.94 -15.19 11.42
N GLY A 208 16.42 -13.97 11.72
CA GLY A 208 16.35 -12.81 10.84
C GLY A 208 15.25 -11.78 11.16
N ALA A 209 14.51 -11.95 12.25
CA ALA A 209 13.57 -10.91 12.71
C ALA A 209 14.35 -9.66 13.14
N ASN A 210 14.04 -8.52 12.52
CA ASN A 210 14.68 -7.24 12.83
C ASN A 210 13.81 -6.29 13.65
N THR A 211 12.58 -6.70 13.96
CA THR A 211 11.62 -5.96 14.77
C THR A 211 10.93 -6.93 15.73
N LEU A 212 10.59 -6.46 16.93
CA LEU A 212 9.74 -7.15 17.90
C LEU A 212 8.48 -6.31 18.15
N LEU A 213 7.30 -6.92 18.11
CA LEU A 213 6.04 -6.24 18.38
C LEU A 213 5.68 -6.35 19.87
N ALA A 214 5.16 -5.27 20.44
CA ALA A 214 4.62 -5.26 21.81
C ALA A 214 3.10 -5.48 21.80
N PHE A 215 2.45 -5.16 22.91
CA PHE A 215 1.10 -5.59 23.28
C PHE A 215 0.03 -5.32 22.23
N ASN A 216 -0.94 -6.24 22.15
CA ASN A 216 -2.01 -6.22 21.15
C ASN A 216 -3.26 -5.53 21.69
N GLU A 217 -3.57 -4.34 21.19
CA GLU A 217 -4.74 -3.54 21.59
C GLU A 217 -4.89 -3.43 23.11
N PRO A 218 -3.85 -2.94 23.83
CA PRO A 218 -3.95 -2.72 25.28
C PRO A 218 -5.00 -1.67 25.63
N ASP A 219 -5.44 -0.88 24.66
CA ASP A 219 -6.39 0.20 24.79
C ASP A 219 -7.85 -0.26 24.88
N GLN A 220 -8.15 -1.54 24.63
CA GLN A 220 -9.52 -2.07 24.67
C GLN A 220 -9.62 -3.42 25.39
N CYS A 221 -10.82 -3.73 25.89
CA CYS A 221 -11.12 -4.94 26.65
C CYS A 221 -12.23 -5.73 25.94
N GLY A 222 -11.85 -6.73 25.16
CA GLY A 222 -12.76 -7.50 24.31
C GLY A 222 -12.12 -7.78 22.95
N GLY A 223 -12.82 -8.44 22.03
CA GLY A 223 -12.44 -8.54 20.61
C GLY A 223 -11.05 -9.11 20.27
N GLY A 224 -10.29 -9.64 21.23
CA GLY A 224 -8.89 -10.03 21.04
C GLY A 224 -7.85 -9.01 21.51
N GLY A 225 -8.24 -7.96 22.24
CA GLY A 225 -7.34 -6.98 22.84
C GLY A 225 -6.82 -7.39 24.22
N SER A 226 -5.62 -6.90 24.56
CA SER A 226 -4.88 -7.28 25.76
C SER A 226 -5.33 -6.58 27.02
N CYS A 227 -6.17 -5.53 26.92
CA CYS A 227 -6.80 -4.85 28.05
C CYS A 227 -5.80 -4.50 29.17
N MET A 228 -4.83 -3.62 28.87
CA MET A 228 -3.75 -3.34 29.81
C MET A 228 -3.88 -1.94 30.41
N PRO A 229 -3.95 -1.82 31.75
CA PRO A 229 -3.77 -0.53 32.41
C PRO A 229 -2.44 0.11 32.00
N MET A 230 -2.43 1.44 31.79
CA MET A 230 -1.27 2.16 31.29
C MET A 230 0.01 1.90 32.11
N ALA A 231 -0.11 1.90 33.45
CA ALA A 231 1.01 1.63 34.35
C ALA A 231 1.60 0.22 34.15
N ASN A 232 0.74 -0.79 33.95
CA ASN A 232 1.16 -2.16 33.70
C ASN A 232 1.85 -2.28 32.33
N ALA A 233 1.30 -1.64 31.29
CA ALA A 233 1.91 -1.61 29.97
C ALA A 233 3.32 -1.00 30.00
N VAL A 234 3.50 0.15 30.68
CA VAL A 234 4.83 0.78 30.82
C VAL A 234 5.80 -0.14 31.59
N ALA A 235 5.37 -0.70 32.71
CA ALA A 235 6.20 -1.60 33.52
C ALA A 235 6.61 -2.87 32.74
N ALA A 236 5.65 -3.50 32.05
CA ALA A 236 5.89 -4.68 31.24
C ALA A 236 6.79 -4.37 30.04
N TYR A 237 6.63 -3.22 29.38
CA TYR A 237 7.49 -2.83 28.26
C TYR A 237 8.93 -2.66 28.71
N LYS A 238 9.16 -1.95 29.82
CA LYS A 238 10.48 -1.79 30.42
C LYS A 238 11.10 -3.13 30.84
N LYS A 239 10.29 -4.04 31.35
CA LYS A 239 10.77 -5.35 31.81
C LYS A 239 11.08 -6.32 30.67
N HIS A 240 10.25 -6.35 29.63
CA HIS A 240 10.25 -7.43 28.63
C HIS A 240 10.67 -6.98 27.23
N MET A 241 10.41 -5.74 26.83
CA MET A 241 10.81 -5.22 25.51
C MET A 241 12.18 -4.54 25.56
N GLN A 242 12.43 -3.66 26.54
CA GLN A 242 13.69 -2.90 26.62
C GLN A 242 14.98 -3.73 26.62
N PRO A 243 15.05 -4.96 27.18
CA PRO A 243 16.26 -5.79 27.08
C PRO A 243 16.70 -6.14 25.64
N PHE A 244 15.85 -5.88 24.65
CA PHE A 244 16.11 -6.09 23.22
C PHE A 244 16.47 -4.80 22.48
N ALA A 245 16.48 -3.64 23.14
CA ALA A 245 16.93 -2.39 22.53
C ALA A 245 18.36 -2.54 22.01
N GLY A 246 18.59 -2.13 20.76
CA GLY A 246 19.88 -2.31 20.06
C GLY A 246 20.13 -3.71 19.49
N LYS A 247 19.31 -4.71 19.81
CA LYS A 247 19.33 -6.07 19.20
C LYS A 247 18.31 -6.20 18.07
N ALA A 248 17.18 -5.52 18.19
CA ALA A 248 16.14 -5.40 17.20
C ALA A 248 15.41 -4.05 17.38
N LYS A 249 14.65 -3.63 16.36
CA LYS A 249 13.72 -2.50 16.50
C LYS A 249 12.57 -2.88 17.43
N LEU A 250 12.19 -1.99 18.33
CA LEU A 250 11.09 -2.23 19.25
C LEU A 250 9.83 -1.49 18.79
N GLY A 251 8.78 -2.26 18.52
CA GLY A 251 7.44 -1.74 18.26
C GLY A 251 6.82 -1.20 19.55
N ALA A 252 6.10 -0.08 19.46
CA ALA A 252 5.13 0.30 20.48
C ALA A 252 4.01 -0.76 20.59
N PRO A 253 3.17 -0.72 21.64
CA PRO A 253 1.93 -1.48 21.65
C PRO A 253 1.04 -1.09 20.46
N ALA A 254 0.42 -2.06 19.81
CA ALA A 254 -0.48 -1.86 18.67
C ALA A 254 -1.85 -1.42 19.19
N VAL A 255 -2.30 -0.22 18.83
CA VAL A 255 -3.59 0.33 19.30
C VAL A 255 -4.67 0.23 18.25
N THR A 256 -5.94 0.20 18.68
CA THR A 256 -7.11 0.25 17.79
C THR A 256 -7.24 1.59 17.05
N ASN A 257 -8.19 1.67 16.11
CA ASN A 257 -8.69 2.94 15.57
C ASN A 257 -9.82 3.58 16.43
N GLY A 258 -9.95 3.17 17.70
CA GLY A 258 -10.95 3.67 18.64
C GLY A 258 -10.76 5.14 19.05
N GLY A 259 -11.86 5.79 19.42
CA GLY A 259 -11.88 7.17 19.91
C GLY A 259 -11.73 7.29 21.44
N GLY A 260 -11.86 8.51 21.96
CA GLY A 260 -11.82 8.77 23.41
C GLY A 260 -10.45 8.47 24.02
N THR A 261 -10.40 7.63 25.05
CA THR A 261 -9.14 7.23 25.71
C THR A 261 -8.43 6.07 25.00
N MET A 262 -9.03 5.49 23.95
CA MET A 262 -8.46 4.39 23.18
C MET A 262 -7.59 4.91 22.02
N GLY A 263 -7.07 3.98 21.21
CA GLY A 263 -6.41 4.26 19.96
C GLY A 263 -5.24 5.21 20.08
N LEU A 264 -5.19 6.22 19.20
CA LEU A 264 -4.07 7.15 19.12
C LEU A 264 -3.89 7.99 20.40
N ASN A 265 -4.94 8.18 21.21
CA ASN A 265 -4.81 8.87 22.49
C ASN A 265 -4.11 8.00 23.52
N TRP A 266 -4.46 6.71 23.60
CA TRP A 266 -3.73 5.74 24.43
C TRP A 266 -2.25 5.68 24.03
N LEU A 267 -1.96 5.58 22.73
CA LEU A 267 -0.59 5.52 22.21
C LEU A 267 0.24 6.75 22.61
N LYS A 268 -0.31 7.96 22.45
CA LYS A 268 0.35 9.21 22.86
C LYS A 268 0.68 9.18 24.35
N THR A 269 -0.28 8.78 25.19
CA THR A 269 -0.07 8.66 26.64
C THR A 269 1.01 7.63 26.97
N PHE A 270 1.03 6.47 26.31
CA PHE A 270 2.06 5.45 26.49
C PHE A 270 3.46 5.98 26.15
N ILE A 271 3.61 6.62 24.99
CA ILE A 271 4.91 7.20 24.57
C ILE A 271 5.39 8.25 25.56
N THR A 272 4.49 9.09 26.09
CA THR A 272 4.84 10.10 27.10
C THR A 272 5.23 9.46 28.44
N GLN A 273 4.51 8.44 28.90
CA GLN A 273 4.74 7.83 30.22
C GLN A 273 5.88 6.80 30.25
N CYS A 274 6.21 6.18 29.11
CA CYS A 274 7.31 5.23 29.00
C CYS A 274 8.67 5.95 28.91
N THR A 275 9.01 6.72 29.94
CA THR A 275 10.28 7.45 30.02
C THR A 275 11.46 6.47 29.99
N GLY A 276 12.45 6.76 29.13
CA GLY A 276 13.61 5.87 28.91
C GLY A 276 13.30 4.61 28.12
N CYS A 277 12.11 4.49 27.53
CA CYS A 277 11.79 3.39 26.60
C CYS A 277 12.33 3.67 25.20
N THR A 278 12.90 2.65 24.56
CA THR A 278 13.25 2.65 23.15
C THR A 278 12.02 2.22 22.38
N ILE A 279 11.53 3.10 21.50
CA ILE A 279 10.39 2.84 20.63
C ILE A 279 10.84 3.27 19.23
N ASP A 280 11.01 2.30 18.34
CA ASP A 280 11.56 2.50 16.99
C ASP A 280 10.47 2.48 15.92
N VAL A 281 9.38 1.76 16.17
CA VAL A 281 8.29 1.50 15.23
C VAL A 281 6.95 1.66 15.93
N ILE A 282 5.93 2.11 15.20
CA ILE A 282 4.59 2.35 15.70
C ILE A 282 3.61 1.40 14.99
N PRO A 283 3.24 0.29 15.65
CA PRO A 283 2.16 -0.58 15.19
C PRO A 283 0.79 0.07 15.46
N ILE A 284 -0.13 -0.06 14.51
CA ILE A 284 -1.54 0.34 14.69
C ILE A 284 -2.48 -0.61 13.95
N HIS A 285 -3.73 -0.62 14.39
CA HIS A 285 -4.82 -1.35 13.77
C HIS A 285 -5.88 -0.42 13.20
N TRP A 286 -6.58 -0.88 12.17
CA TRP A 286 -7.74 -0.16 11.62
C TRP A 286 -8.83 -1.10 11.13
N TYR A 287 -10.07 -0.86 11.55
CA TYR A 287 -11.24 -1.57 11.06
C TYR A 287 -12.39 -0.61 10.78
N ASP A 288 -12.98 -0.70 9.59
CA ASP A 288 -14.18 0.04 9.21
C ASP A 288 -14.82 -0.56 7.93
N SER A 289 -15.78 0.12 7.30
CA SER A 289 -16.29 -0.14 5.96
C SER A 289 -15.22 0.03 4.89
N ALA A 290 -15.25 -0.87 3.90
CA ALA A 290 -14.45 -0.78 2.67
C ALA A 290 -14.70 0.52 1.87
N THR A 291 -15.82 1.21 2.10
CA THR A 291 -16.09 2.50 1.45
C THR A 291 -15.37 3.68 2.14
N ASN A 292 -14.86 3.50 3.35
CA ASN A 292 -14.28 4.55 4.17
C ASN A 292 -12.77 4.75 3.92
N VAL A 293 -12.37 4.79 2.64
CA VAL A 293 -10.97 4.98 2.21
C VAL A 293 -10.38 6.29 2.74
N ALA A 294 -11.16 7.37 2.77
CA ALA A 294 -10.71 8.65 3.29
C ALA A 294 -10.37 8.59 4.79
N TYR A 295 -11.20 7.89 5.57
CA TYR A 295 -10.94 7.67 7.00
C TYR A 295 -9.69 6.81 7.21
N PHE A 296 -9.53 5.71 6.47
CA PHE A 296 -8.30 4.91 6.51
C PHE A 296 -7.06 5.80 6.30
N LYS A 297 -7.02 6.56 5.20
CA LYS A 297 -5.87 7.40 4.87
C LYS A 297 -5.59 8.48 5.91
N ASN A 298 -6.64 9.13 6.42
CA ASN A 298 -6.50 10.12 7.49
C ASN A 298 -5.96 9.50 8.78
N HIS A 299 -6.50 8.34 9.19
CA HIS A 299 -6.07 7.64 10.38
C HIS A 299 -4.59 7.23 10.33
N ILE A 300 -4.10 6.71 9.20
CA ILE A 300 -2.68 6.39 9.00
C ILE A 300 -1.78 7.62 9.14
N GLN A 301 -2.20 8.78 8.61
CA GLN A 301 -1.44 10.03 8.74
C GLN A 301 -1.45 10.57 10.18
N GLU A 302 -2.58 10.47 10.88
CA GLU A 302 -2.71 10.85 12.29
C GLU A 302 -1.87 9.93 13.18
N ALA A 303 -1.87 8.63 12.91
CA ALA A 303 -1.07 7.64 13.63
C ALA A 303 0.43 7.91 13.51
N TYR A 304 0.91 8.26 12.32
CA TYR A 304 2.31 8.64 12.11
C TYR A 304 2.70 9.85 12.98
N LYS A 305 1.84 10.89 13.05
CA LYS A 305 2.06 12.07 13.90
C LYS A 305 2.00 11.71 15.39
N ALA A 306 0.98 10.96 15.80
CA ALA A 306 0.79 10.52 17.19
C ALA A 306 1.97 9.66 17.70
N GLY A 307 2.56 8.87 16.80
CA GLY A 307 3.75 8.06 17.04
C GLY A 307 5.06 8.85 17.09
N GLY A 308 5.03 10.18 17.00
CA GLY A 308 6.22 11.04 17.00
C GLY A 308 7.01 10.96 15.69
N ASN A 309 6.31 10.79 14.56
CA ASN A 309 6.88 10.70 13.21
C ASN A 309 7.87 9.53 13.05
N ARG A 310 7.69 8.46 13.85
CA ARG A 310 8.43 7.21 13.73
C ARG A 310 7.82 6.32 12.64
N PRO A 311 8.60 5.39 12.07
CA PRO A 311 8.07 4.43 11.11
C PRO A 311 6.81 3.71 11.59
N LEU A 312 5.81 3.62 10.72
CA LEU A 312 4.50 3.05 10.99
C LEU A 312 4.41 1.63 10.43
N TRP A 313 3.84 0.71 11.22
CA TRP A 313 3.42 -0.61 10.80
C TRP A 313 1.91 -0.72 10.96
N ILE A 314 1.19 -1.04 9.89
CA ILE A 314 -0.25 -1.31 9.98
C ILE A 314 -0.41 -2.82 10.18
N THR A 315 -0.22 -3.27 11.42
CA THR A 315 -0.20 -4.71 11.74
C THR A 315 -1.55 -5.37 11.51
N GLU A 316 -2.63 -4.60 11.60
CA GLU A 316 -3.95 -5.03 11.15
C GLU A 316 -4.64 -3.92 10.38
N PHE A 317 -5.19 -4.26 9.22
CA PHE A 317 -6.31 -3.50 8.70
C PHE A 317 -7.33 -4.43 8.07
N GLY A 318 -8.61 -4.22 8.37
CA GLY A 318 -9.71 -5.03 7.88
C GLY A 318 -10.87 -4.16 7.43
N ALA A 319 -11.48 -4.53 6.32
CA ALA A 319 -12.63 -3.82 5.78
C ALA A 319 -13.90 -4.71 5.81
N SER A 320 -15.01 -4.13 6.26
CA SER A 320 -16.36 -4.70 6.13
C SER A 320 -17.01 -4.31 4.79
N GLY A 321 -18.01 -5.07 4.35
CA GLY A 321 -18.65 -4.89 3.04
C GLY A 321 -18.61 -6.17 2.19
N THR A 322 -19.05 -6.07 0.94
CA THR A 322 -18.98 -7.18 -0.03
C THR A 322 -17.53 -7.47 -0.44
N GLU A 323 -17.25 -8.68 -0.94
CA GLU A 323 -15.90 -9.02 -1.43
C GLU A 323 -15.41 -8.04 -2.51
N ALA A 324 -16.28 -7.65 -3.43
CA ALA A 324 -15.97 -6.65 -4.45
C ALA A 324 -15.58 -5.29 -3.86
N GLN A 325 -16.29 -4.83 -2.80
CA GLN A 325 -15.94 -3.58 -2.11
C GLN A 325 -14.58 -3.69 -1.40
N LYS A 326 -14.30 -4.83 -0.74
CA LYS A 326 -13.00 -5.06 -0.07
C LYS A 326 -11.85 -5.11 -1.08
N ILE A 327 -12.06 -5.75 -2.24
CA ILE A 327 -11.07 -5.78 -3.33
C ILE A 327 -10.79 -4.35 -3.82
N GLU A 328 -11.83 -3.55 -4.05
CA GLU A 328 -11.67 -2.17 -4.51
C GLU A 328 -10.95 -1.31 -3.46
N PHE A 329 -11.30 -1.47 -2.19
CA PHE A 329 -10.58 -0.85 -1.08
C PHE A 329 -9.08 -1.19 -1.10
N LEU A 330 -8.72 -2.48 -1.21
CA LEU A 330 -7.32 -2.92 -1.28
C LEU A 330 -6.57 -2.30 -2.47
N LYS A 331 -7.19 -2.28 -3.65
CA LYS A 331 -6.61 -1.68 -4.86
C LYS A 331 -6.33 -0.18 -4.70
N GLN A 332 -7.09 0.53 -3.87
CA GLN A 332 -6.87 1.94 -3.57
C GLN A 332 -5.83 2.18 -2.47
N VAL A 333 -5.84 1.37 -1.41
CA VAL A 333 -4.98 1.64 -0.24
C VAL A 333 -3.58 1.05 -0.36
N MET A 334 -3.41 -0.13 -0.97
CA MET A 334 -2.08 -0.77 -1.03
C MET A 334 -1.04 0.03 -1.84
N PRO A 335 -1.34 0.52 -3.07
CA PRO A 335 -0.37 1.36 -3.80
C PRO A 335 -0.04 2.64 -3.04
N TRP A 336 -1.03 3.20 -2.33
CA TRP A 336 -0.82 4.38 -1.50
C TRP A 336 0.10 4.07 -0.31
N LEU A 337 -0.15 2.99 0.45
CA LEU A 337 0.75 2.52 1.52
C LEU A 337 2.16 2.22 1.00
N ASP A 338 2.27 1.63 -0.19
CA ASP A 338 3.53 1.36 -0.86
C ASP A 338 4.31 2.66 -1.16
N SER A 339 3.64 3.75 -1.53
CA SER A 339 4.26 5.05 -1.79
C SER A 339 4.71 5.82 -0.53
N LEU A 340 4.17 5.51 0.66
CA LEU A 340 4.50 6.23 1.89
C LEU A 340 5.83 5.72 2.47
N SER A 341 6.86 6.56 2.47
CA SER A 341 8.18 6.19 3.00
C SER A 341 8.17 5.85 4.50
N TYR A 342 7.26 6.45 5.27
CA TYR A 342 7.12 6.19 6.69
C TYR A 342 6.31 4.92 7.00
N VAL A 343 5.56 4.37 6.05
CA VAL A 343 4.92 3.07 6.21
C VAL A 343 5.94 2.00 5.85
N GLN A 344 6.40 1.24 6.84
CA GLN A 344 7.39 0.19 6.63
C GLN A 344 6.77 -1.17 6.36
N ARG A 345 5.62 -1.47 6.99
CA ARG A 345 4.93 -2.76 6.83
C ARG A 345 3.42 -2.64 7.01
N TYR A 346 2.67 -3.53 6.38
CA TYR A 346 1.23 -3.67 6.60
C TYR A 346 0.74 -5.10 6.35
N SER A 347 -0.33 -5.49 7.04
CA SER A 347 -0.98 -6.79 6.90
C SER A 347 -2.51 -6.64 6.90
N TYR A 348 -3.17 -7.18 5.88
CA TYR A 348 -4.63 -7.28 5.90
C TYR A 348 -5.05 -8.34 6.91
N PHE A 349 -6.14 -8.11 7.64
CA PHE A 349 -6.69 -9.08 8.57
C PHE A 349 -7.66 -10.04 7.83
N MET A 350 -7.35 -11.32 7.63
CA MET A 350 -6.12 -12.05 7.96
C MET A 350 -5.98 -13.31 7.07
N ASP A 351 -4.85 -14.00 7.14
CA ASP A 351 -4.57 -15.28 6.47
C ASP A 351 -5.35 -16.44 7.11
N SER A 352 -6.64 -16.49 6.79
CA SER A 352 -7.56 -17.51 7.28
C SER A 352 -8.56 -17.92 6.20
N LYS A 353 -9.13 -19.13 6.39
CA LYS A 353 -10.19 -19.65 5.54
C LYS A 353 -11.41 -18.72 5.59
N GLY A 354 -11.92 -18.37 4.42
CA GLY A 354 -13.02 -17.42 4.25
C GLY A 354 -12.61 -15.95 4.17
N ILE A 355 -11.31 -15.62 4.33
CA ILE A 355 -10.81 -14.25 4.18
C ILE A 355 -9.82 -14.16 3.02
N LEU A 356 -8.54 -14.49 3.25
CA LEU A 356 -7.52 -14.53 2.19
C LEU A 356 -7.37 -15.94 1.59
N VAL A 357 -7.70 -16.97 2.36
CA VAL A 357 -7.71 -18.37 1.93
C VAL A 357 -9.14 -18.80 1.66
N ASN A 358 -9.37 -19.56 0.61
CA ASN A 358 -10.69 -20.10 0.29
C ASN A 358 -11.19 -21.08 1.37
N SER A 359 -12.49 -21.36 1.38
CA SER A 359 -13.12 -22.17 2.43
C SER A 359 -12.56 -23.59 2.54
N ASN A 360 -12.11 -24.19 1.44
CA ASN A 360 -11.52 -25.53 1.44
C ASN A 360 -10.02 -25.54 1.82
N GLY A 361 -9.37 -24.38 1.97
CA GLY A 361 -7.96 -24.30 2.35
C GLY A 361 -6.98 -24.69 1.23
N ALA A 362 -7.43 -24.77 -0.02
CA ALA A 362 -6.61 -25.23 -1.14
C ALA A 362 -6.11 -24.09 -2.05
N GLY A 363 -6.49 -22.84 -1.76
CA GLY A 363 -6.11 -21.70 -2.59
C GLY A 363 -6.52 -20.35 -1.98
N MET A 364 -6.19 -19.28 -2.67
CA MET A 364 -6.58 -17.92 -2.26
C MET A 364 -8.03 -17.59 -2.68
N THR A 365 -8.69 -16.75 -1.90
CA THR A 365 -9.89 -16.03 -2.36
C THR A 365 -9.50 -14.98 -3.41
N PRO A 366 -10.46 -14.41 -4.18
CA PRO A 366 -10.21 -13.23 -5.00
C PRO A 366 -9.58 -12.07 -4.23
N LEU A 367 -10.00 -11.85 -2.97
CA LEU A 367 -9.39 -10.87 -2.08
C LEU A 367 -7.92 -11.22 -1.75
N GLY A 368 -7.66 -12.49 -1.44
CA GLY A 368 -6.32 -13.02 -1.18
C GLY A 368 -5.36 -12.83 -2.36
N GLN A 369 -5.81 -13.13 -3.57
CA GLN A 369 -5.02 -12.93 -4.80
C GLN A 369 -4.62 -11.46 -5.00
N VAL A 370 -5.56 -10.54 -4.74
CA VAL A 370 -5.30 -9.10 -4.81
C VAL A 370 -4.27 -8.69 -3.76
N PHE A 371 -4.45 -9.10 -2.51
CA PHE A 371 -3.51 -8.76 -1.44
C PHE A 371 -2.09 -9.28 -1.71
N ASP A 372 -1.98 -10.53 -2.17
CA ASP A 372 -0.71 -11.22 -2.45
C ASP A 372 0.09 -10.55 -3.58
N SER A 373 -0.57 -10.16 -4.68
CA SER A 373 0.14 -9.93 -5.94
C SER A 373 -0.17 -8.62 -6.69
N TYR A 374 -1.26 -7.90 -6.37
CA TYR A 374 -1.62 -6.61 -7.01
C TYR A 374 -0.52 -5.58 -6.81
#